data_AF-A0AAV8A106-F1
#
_entry.id   AF-A0AAV8A106-F1
#
_cell.length_a   1.000
_cell.length_b   1.000
_cell.length_c   1.000
_cell.angle_alpha   90.00
_cell.angle_beta   90.00
_cell.angle_gamma   90.00
#
_symmetry.space_group_name_H-M   'P 1'
#
loop_
_entity.id
_entity.type
_entity.pdbx_description
1 polymer ?
#
loop_
_entity_poly.entity_id
_entity_poly.type
_entity_poly.pdbx_seq_one_letter_code
_entity_poly.pdbx_strand_id
1 'polypeptide(L)'
;MSKDAEQIKKLLEIVEYMLQNGADPEIQDNDGQSPYSLAKNTILKKLFDGYLSYNQDFQALLDEEEMTDLTIKNMKCHKLIVEVRTGKKAEELQEFFTKKTTEELKLFLDWAYGKRVDFTDVTLFKELGIDEPHKRHLRLDLPKLFDDESTKDFTLLVHQEKIKVHKLILYARSELFKGMFQATMETEQVQDYTNKSVKTLQALVKYLYTDMLDESIEDPQILEELKDANDYYQLNPKSMMTYWIEKRETYN
;
A
#
# COMPACT_ATOMS: atom_id res chain seq x y z
N MET A 1 -15.06 9.69 -27.88
CA MET A 1 -14.64 8.33 -27.49
C MET A 1 -15.45 7.30 -28.28
N SER A 2 -14.87 6.17 -28.72
CA SER A 2 -15.62 5.11 -29.41
C SER A 2 -16.50 4.32 -28.43
N LYS A 3 -17.54 3.65 -28.93
CA LYS A 3 -18.44 2.80 -28.10
C LYS A 3 -17.66 1.70 -27.36
N ASP A 4 -16.64 1.15 -28.01
CA ASP A 4 -15.78 0.11 -27.42
C ASP A 4 -14.88 0.67 -26.31
N ALA A 5 -14.35 1.88 -26.48
CA ALA A 5 -13.54 2.54 -25.45
C ALA A 5 -14.36 2.89 -24.20
N GLU A 6 -15.61 3.34 -24.37
CA GLU A 6 -16.54 3.56 -23.25
C GLU A 6 -16.84 2.26 -22.49
N GLN A 7 -17.04 1.16 -23.20
CA GLN A 7 -17.30 -0.13 -22.57
C GLN A 7 -16.08 -0.66 -21.79
N ILE A 8 -14.86 -0.47 -22.33
CA ILE A 8 -13.62 -0.84 -21.63
C ILE A 8 -13.44 0.04 -20.38
N LYS A 9 -13.65 1.35 -20.48
CA LYS A 9 -13.57 2.26 -19.34
C LYS A 9 -14.47 1.79 -18.19
N LYS A 10 -15.73 1.50 -18.50
CA LYS A 10 -16.71 1.01 -17.51
C LYS A 10 -16.30 -0.33 -16.90
N LEU A 11 -15.71 -1.23 -17.68
CA LEU A 11 -15.20 -2.50 -17.15
C LEU A 11 -14.03 -2.27 -16.19
N LEU A 12 -13.09 -1.38 -16.52
CA LEU A 12 -11.96 -1.05 -15.66
C LEU A 12 -12.43 -0.46 -14.33
N GLU A 13 -13.39 0.47 -14.36
CA GLU A 13 -13.99 1.04 -13.14
C GLU A 13 -14.62 -0.03 -12.24
N ILE A 14 -15.32 -1.01 -12.82
CA ILE A 14 -15.91 -2.14 -12.06
C ILE A 14 -14.80 -3.00 -11.43
N VAL A 15 -13.76 -3.35 -12.20
CA VAL A 15 -12.67 -4.19 -11.69
C VAL A 15 -11.88 -3.46 -10.61
N GLU A 16 -11.56 -2.18 -10.81
CA GLU A 16 -10.91 -1.34 -9.80
C GLU A 16 -11.71 -1.31 -8.51
N TYR A 17 -13.04 -1.11 -8.60
CA TYR A 17 -13.91 -1.15 -7.43
C TYR A 17 -13.87 -2.52 -6.73
N MET A 18 -13.91 -3.63 -7.48
CA MET A 18 -13.81 -4.96 -6.89
C MET A 18 -12.49 -5.17 -6.15
N LEU A 19 -11.37 -4.80 -6.77
CA LEU A 19 -10.03 -4.88 -6.16
C LEU A 19 -9.93 -4.01 -4.90
N GLN A 20 -10.44 -2.78 -4.95
CA GLN A 20 -10.54 -1.88 -3.80
C GLN A 20 -11.39 -2.43 -2.65
N ASN A 21 -12.23 -3.42 -2.91
CA ASN A 21 -13.03 -4.10 -1.89
C ASN A 21 -12.48 -5.49 -1.52
N GLY A 22 -11.21 -5.77 -1.88
CA GLY A 22 -10.50 -6.98 -1.47
C GLY A 22 -10.68 -8.18 -2.40
N ALA A 23 -11.24 -7.99 -3.60
CA ALA A 23 -11.24 -9.07 -4.59
C ALA A 23 -9.80 -9.50 -4.90
N ASP A 24 -9.52 -10.79 -4.78
CA ASP A 24 -8.21 -11.36 -5.08
C ASP A 24 -8.16 -11.77 -6.57
N PRO A 25 -7.35 -11.12 -7.42
CA PRO A 25 -7.26 -11.47 -8.83
C PRO A 25 -6.50 -12.79 -9.08
N GLU A 26 -5.82 -13.35 -8.08
CA GLU A 26 -5.11 -14.63 -8.16
C GLU A 26 -5.90 -15.80 -7.58
N ILE A 27 -7.13 -15.57 -7.09
CA ILE A 27 -7.99 -16.67 -6.65
C ILE A 27 -8.29 -17.60 -7.82
N GLN A 28 -8.09 -18.89 -7.61
CA GLN A 28 -8.25 -19.92 -8.65
C GLN A 28 -9.57 -20.65 -8.50
N ASP A 29 -10.19 -21.00 -9.63
CA ASP A 29 -11.29 -21.95 -9.69
C ASP A 29 -10.79 -23.41 -9.63
N ASN A 30 -11.70 -24.36 -9.80
CA ASN A 30 -11.39 -25.80 -9.79
C ASN A 30 -10.51 -26.24 -10.98
N ASP A 31 -10.43 -25.43 -12.03
CA ASP A 31 -9.59 -25.66 -13.21
C ASP A 31 -8.23 -24.96 -13.09
N GLY A 32 -7.95 -24.32 -11.94
CA GLY A 32 -6.72 -23.58 -11.67
C GLY A 32 -6.65 -22.21 -12.36
N GLN A 33 -7.77 -21.73 -12.91
CA GLN A 33 -7.84 -20.45 -13.61
C GLN A 33 -8.19 -19.33 -12.61
N SER A 34 -7.45 -18.23 -12.69
CA SER A 34 -7.73 -17.00 -11.94
C SER A 34 -8.16 -15.84 -12.84
N PRO A 35 -8.86 -14.82 -12.31
CA PRO A 35 -9.13 -13.58 -13.05
C PRO A 35 -7.87 -12.99 -13.71
N TYR A 36 -6.73 -13.02 -13.02
CA TYR A 36 -5.43 -12.61 -13.53
C TYR A 36 -5.00 -13.43 -14.75
N SER A 37 -5.02 -14.76 -14.64
CA SER A 37 -4.61 -15.66 -15.73
C SER A 37 -5.49 -15.53 -16.98
N LEU A 38 -6.76 -15.19 -16.79
CA LEU A 38 -7.75 -15.03 -17.86
C LEU A 38 -7.75 -13.65 -18.50
N ALA A 39 -7.11 -12.65 -17.89
CA ALA A 39 -7.02 -11.31 -18.44
C ALA A 39 -6.28 -11.33 -19.78
N LYS A 40 -6.98 -11.00 -20.88
CA LYS A 40 -6.37 -10.88 -22.22
C LYS A 40 -5.96 -9.45 -22.55
N ASN A 41 -6.57 -8.48 -21.89
CA ASN A 41 -6.32 -7.06 -22.11
C ASN A 41 -5.08 -6.61 -21.33
N THR A 42 -4.14 -5.94 -22.01
CA THR A 42 -2.89 -5.48 -21.40
C THR A 42 -3.10 -4.48 -20.26
N ILE A 43 -4.09 -3.60 -20.38
CA ILE A 43 -4.43 -2.60 -19.34
C ILE A 43 -5.00 -3.30 -18.11
N LEU A 44 -5.86 -4.31 -18.30
CA LEU A 44 -6.38 -5.13 -17.21
C LEU A 44 -5.26 -5.94 -16.52
N LYS A 45 -4.30 -6.47 -17.28
CA LYS A 45 -3.11 -7.12 -16.70
C LYS A 45 -2.28 -6.13 -15.88
N LYS A 46 -1.98 -4.94 -16.41
CA LYS A 46 -1.28 -3.88 -15.68
C LYS A 46 -1.99 -3.51 -14.37
N LEU A 47 -3.33 -3.39 -14.41
CA LEU A 47 -4.14 -3.16 -13.21
C LEU A 47 -3.92 -4.24 -12.15
N PHE A 48 -3.96 -5.52 -12.54
CA PHE A 48 -3.71 -6.59 -11.59
C PHE A 48 -2.24 -6.68 -11.13
N ASP A 49 -1.29 -6.49 -12.04
CA ASP A 49 0.15 -6.49 -11.71
C ASP A 49 0.47 -5.42 -10.66
N GLY A 50 -0.03 -4.20 -10.85
CA GLY A 50 0.14 -3.12 -9.88
C GLY A 50 -0.67 -3.35 -8.60
N TYR A 51 -1.84 -3.97 -8.68
CA TYR A 51 -2.58 -4.35 -7.48
C TYR A 51 -1.81 -5.34 -6.60
N LEU A 52 -1.24 -6.38 -7.23
CA LEU A 52 -0.50 -7.45 -6.56
C LEU A 52 0.88 -6.99 -6.06
N SER A 53 1.53 -6.07 -6.77
CA SER A 53 2.82 -5.51 -6.35
C SER A 53 2.72 -4.67 -5.09
N TYR A 54 1.57 -4.05 -4.83
CA TYR A 54 1.40 -3.14 -3.69
C TYR A 54 1.76 -3.76 -2.35
N ASN A 55 1.32 -4.99 -2.10
CA ASN A 55 1.64 -5.71 -0.86
C ASN A 55 3.11 -6.16 -0.84
N GLN A 56 3.74 -6.41 -2.00
CA GLN A 56 5.13 -6.87 -2.08
C GLN A 56 6.09 -5.83 -1.48
N ASP A 57 5.81 -4.54 -1.68
CA ASP A 57 6.60 -3.45 -1.10
C ASP A 57 6.64 -3.51 0.44
N PHE A 58 5.53 -3.89 1.07
CA PHE A 58 5.48 -4.06 2.54
C PHE A 58 6.04 -5.40 2.98
N GLN A 59 5.83 -6.47 2.21
CA GLN A 59 6.42 -7.78 2.49
C GLN A 59 7.95 -7.71 2.52
N ALA A 60 8.55 -6.95 1.60
CA ALA A 60 9.99 -6.71 1.56
C ALA A 60 10.50 -6.08 2.87
N LEU A 61 9.75 -5.16 3.49
CA LEU A 61 10.13 -4.58 4.79
C LEU A 61 10.27 -5.66 5.89
N LEU A 62 9.32 -6.61 5.92
CA LEU A 62 9.36 -7.71 6.89
C LEU A 62 10.52 -8.66 6.61
N ASP A 63 10.71 -9.03 5.34
CA ASP A 63 11.71 -10.01 4.93
C ASP A 63 13.15 -9.45 5.04
N GLU A 64 13.34 -8.14 4.84
CA GLU A 64 14.63 -7.44 4.98
C GLU A 64 14.90 -6.96 6.42
N GLU A 65 13.91 -7.02 7.33
CA GLU A 65 13.95 -6.45 8.69
C GLU A 65 14.29 -4.95 8.76
N GLU A 66 14.10 -4.24 7.65
CA GLU A 66 14.34 -2.79 7.50
C GLU A 66 13.32 -1.99 8.31
N MET A 67 13.70 -0.85 8.89
CA MET A 67 12.81 0.07 9.62
C MET A 67 12.03 -0.56 10.81
N THR A 68 12.44 -1.72 11.32
CA THR A 68 11.71 -2.42 12.38
C THR A 68 11.86 -1.74 13.75
N ASP A 69 10.73 -1.59 14.46
CA ASP A 69 10.62 -0.90 15.76
C ASP A 69 9.84 -1.72 16.81
N LEU A 70 9.44 -2.95 16.47
CA LEU A 70 8.78 -3.90 17.37
C LEU A 70 9.43 -5.28 17.26
N THR A 71 9.58 -5.97 18.38
CA THR A 71 10.01 -7.38 18.42
C THR A 71 8.94 -8.23 19.09
N ILE A 72 8.49 -9.27 18.39
CA ILE A 72 7.53 -10.25 18.89
C ILE A 72 8.22 -11.61 19.00
N LYS A 73 8.49 -12.09 20.22
CA LYS A 73 9.12 -13.42 20.48
C LYS A 73 10.36 -13.70 19.61
N ASN A 74 11.20 -12.67 19.40
CA ASN A 74 12.41 -12.65 18.55
C ASN A 74 12.20 -12.42 17.05
N MET A 75 10.97 -12.19 16.57
CA MET A 75 10.70 -11.74 15.21
C MET A 75 10.63 -10.22 15.19
N LYS A 76 11.46 -9.57 14.37
CA LYS A 76 11.38 -8.12 14.16
C LYS A 76 10.25 -7.79 13.20
N CYS A 77 9.56 -6.69 13.49
CA CYS A 77 8.43 -6.21 12.70
C CYS A 77 8.18 -4.72 13.00
N HIS A 78 7.16 -4.18 12.34
CA HIS A 78 6.74 -2.79 12.46
C HIS A 78 5.53 -2.65 13.37
N LYS A 79 5.67 -1.85 14.42
CA LYS A 79 4.60 -1.44 15.33
C LYS A 79 3.41 -0.91 14.56
N LEU A 80 3.65 0.03 13.63
CA LEU A 80 2.60 0.68 12.84
C LEU A 80 1.72 -0.34 12.07
N ILE A 81 2.33 -1.37 11.48
CA ILE A 81 1.61 -2.42 10.75
C ILE A 81 0.83 -3.32 11.70
N VAL A 82 1.42 -3.71 12.84
CA VAL A 82 0.71 -4.51 13.86
C VAL A 82 -0.50 -3.75 14.39
N GLU A 83 -0.34 -2.47 14.71
CA GLU A 83 -1.41 -1.63 15.27
C GLU A 83 -2.55 -1.42 14.26
N VAL A 84 -2.25 -1.08 13.01
CA VAL A 84 -3.31 -0.84 12.01
C VAL A 84 -4.09 -2.12 11.67
N ARG A 85 -3.41 -3.27 11.65
CA ARG A 85 -4.03 -4.57 11.29
C ARG A 85 -4.89 -5.13 12.40
N THR A 86 -4.50 -4.90 13.65
CA THR A 86 -5.22 -5.40 14.83
C THR A 86 -6.24 -4.39 15.36
N GLY A 87 -6.06 -3.09 15.08
CA GLY A 87 -6.80 -2.01 15.71
C GLY A 87 -6.48 -1.82 17.19
N LYS A 88 -5.35 -2.37 17.67
CA LYS A 88 -4.94 -2.39 19.08
C LYS A 88 -3.52 -1.86 19.21
N LYS A 89 -3.18 -1.25 20.34
CA LYS A 89 -1.81 -0.81 20.61
C LYS A 89 -0.88 -1.99 20.79
N ALA A 90 0.35 -1.89 20.28
CA ALA A 90 1.29 -3.01 20.33
C ALA A 90 1.63 -3.44 21.77
N GLU A 91 1.61 -2.49 22.71
CA GLU A 91 1.81 -2.73 24.14
C GLU A 91 0.72 -3.63 24.74
N GLU A 92 -0.53 -3.52 24.29
CA GLU A 92 -1.65 -4.35 24.74
C GLU A 92 -1.54 -5.80 24.26
N LEU A 93 -0.78 -6.03 23.19
CA LEU A 93 -0.64 -7.34 22.54
C LEU A 93 0.57 -8.14 23.04
N GLN A 94 1.45 -7.55 23.85
CA GLN A 94 2.68 -8.21 24.30
C GLN A 94 2.40 -9.53 25.00
N GLU A 95 1.50 -9.54 25.99
CA GLU A 95 1.14 -10.77 26.72
C GLU A 95 0.51 -11.81 25.79
N PHE A 96 -0.36 -11.36 24.88
CA PHE A 96 -0.98 -12.24 23.89
C PHE A 96 0.08 -12.95 23.05
N PHE A 97 1.02 -12.20 22.45
CA PHE A 97 2.03 -12.78 21.57
C PHE A 97 3.02 -13.70 22.29
N THR A 98 3.33 -13.45 23.57
CA THR A 98 4.23 -14.34 24.33
C THR A 98 3.68 -15.76 24.50
N LYS A 99 2.35 -15.92 24.47
CA LYS A 99 1.67 -17.21 24.61
C LYS A 99 1.57 -18.01 23.31
N LYS A 100 1.92 -17.39 22.16
CA LYS A 100 1.77 -17.99 20.83
C LYS A 100 3.00 -18.76 20.40
N THR A 101 2.80 -19.79 19.58
CA THR A 101 3.89 -20.55 18.95
C THR A 101 4.58 -19.70 17.88
N THR A 102 5.76 -20.14 17.45
CA THR A 102 6.49 -19.45 16.37
C THR A 102 5.71 -19.51 15.05
N GLU A 103 5.04 -20.63 14.80
CA GLU A 103 4.22 -20.88 13.61
C GLU A 103 2.99 -19.98 13.59
N GLU A 104 2.30 -19.82 14.72
CA GLU A 104 1.18 -18.88 14.86
C GLU A 104 1.62 -17.44 14.60
N LEU A 105 2.76 -17.02 15.17
CA LEU A 105 3.27 -15.67 14.99
C LEU A 105 3.72 -15.40 13.55
N LYS A 106 4.33 -16.40 12.90
CA LYS A 106 4.66 -16.31 11.47
C LYS A 106 3.40 -16.18 10.63
N LEU A 107 2.36 -16.98 10.92
CA LEU A 107 1.05 -16.88 10.26
C LEU A 107 0.46 -15.48 10.39
N PHE A 108 0.50 -14.91 11.60
CA PHE A 108 0.03 -13.55 11.87
C PHE A 108 0.83 -12.51 11.08
N LEU A 109 2.17 -12.58 11.07
CA LEU A 109 3.00 -11.63 10.35
C LEU A 109 2.82 -11.74 8.84
N ASP A 110 2.79 -12.96 8.28
CA ASP A 110 2.50 -13.16 6.87
C ASP A 110 1.15 -12.52 6.50
N TRP A 111 0.11 -12.72 7.31
CA TRP A 111 -1.21 -12.08 7.11
C TRP A 111 -1.19 -10.55 7.30
N ALA A 112 -0.46 -10.05 8.30
CA ALA A 112 -0.39 -8.63 8.62
C ALA A 112 0.26 -7.85 7.47
N TYR A 113 1.23 -8.45 6.78
CA TYR A 113 1.94 -7.87 5.64
C TYR A 113 1.32 -8.25 4.28
N GLY A 114 0.10 -8.80 4.30
CA GLY A 114 -0.66 -9.08 3.09
C GLY A 114 -0.11 -10.22 2.24
N LYS A 115 0.69 -11.13 2.80
CA LYS A 115 0.99 -12.42 2.16
C LYS A 115 -0.27 -13.28 2.16
N ARG A 116 -0.39 -14.15 1.18
CA ARG A 116 -1.47 -15.14 1.12
C ARG A 116 -1.25 -16.17 2.22
N VAL A 117 -2.29 -16.36 3.03
CA VAL A 117 -2.26 -17.25 4.19
C VAL A 117 -3.40 -18.27 4.09
N ASP A 118 -3.13 -19.51 4.49
CA ASP A 118 -4.17 -20.50 4.67
C ASP A 118 -4.89 -20.28 6.00
N PHE A 119 -6.21 -20.17 5.95
CA PHE A 119 -7.09 -19.94 7.10
C PHE A 119 -7.80 -21.20 7.56
N THR A 120 -7.21 -22.38 7.35
CA THR A 120 -7.71 -23.64 7.91
C THR A 120 -7.87 -23.58 9.43
N ASP A 121 -6.95 -22.91 10.13
CA ASP A 121 -7.09 -22.56 11.55
C ASP A 121 -7.14 -21.03 11.74
N VAL A 122 -8.30 -20.54 12.17
CA VAL A 122 -8.53 -19.11 12.46
C VAL A 122 -8.52 -18.78 13.94
N THR A 123 -8.14 -19.73 14.81
CA THR A 123 -8.21 -19.56 16.27
C THR A 123 -7.39 -18.38 16.75
N LEU A 124 -6.17 -18.22 16.21
CA LEU A 124 -5.30 -17.08 16.48
C LEU A 124 -5.99 -15.73 16.24
N PHE A 125 -6.68 -15.59 15.11
CA PHE A 125 -7.36 -14.34 14.73
C PHE A 125 -8.61 -14.10 15.57
N LYS A 126 -9.36 -15.15 15.89
CA LYS A 126 -10.53 -15.06 16.79
C LYS A 126 -10.13 -14.54 18.17
N GLU A 127 -9.03 -15.04 18.73
CA GLU A 127 -8.53 -14.57 20.03
C GLU A 127 -8.05 -13.10 20.00
N LEU A 128 -7.57 -12.63 18.84
CA LEU A 128 -7.27 -11.20 18.64
C LEU A 128 -8.52 -10.32 18.51
N GLY A 129 -9.71 -10.92 18.35
CA GLY A 129 -10.95 -10.21 18.03
C GLY A 129 -11.05 -9.82 16.56
N ILE A 130 -10.40 -10.57 15.68
CA ILE A 130 -10.41 -10.37 14.23
C ILE A 130 -11.35 -11.39 13.60
N ASP A 131 -12.55 -10.92 13.28
CA ASP A 131 -13.53 -11.69 12.52
C ASP A 131 -13.17 -11.71 11.03
N GLU A 132 -13.44 -12.84 10.37
CA GLU A 132 -13.24 -13.04 8.93
C GLU A 132 -11.89 -12.52 8.41
N PRO A 133 -10.74 -13.01 8.94
CA PRO A 133 -9.42 -12.48 8.60
C PRO A 133 -9.08 -12.59 7.11
N HIS A 134 -9.72 -13.51 6.38
CA HIS A 134 -9.63 -13.70 4.94
C HIS A 134 -10.24 -12.54 4.11
N LYS A 135 -11.12 -11.72 4.70
CA LYS A 135 -11.68 -10.51 4.07
C LYS A 135 -10.90 -9.23 4.41
N ARG A 136 -9.89 -9.33 5.27
CA ARG A 136 -9.07 -8.19 5.71
C ARG A 136 -7.76 -8.16 4.95
N HIS A 137 -7.59 -7.14 4.11
CA HIS A 137 -6.36 -6.94 3.34
C HIS A 137 -5.58 -5.74 3.87
N LEU A 138 -4.25 -5.85 3.88
CA LEU A 138 -3.36 -4.75 4.32
C LEU A 138 -3.69 -3.44 3.58
N ARG A 139 -3.91 -3.51 2.26
CA ARG A 139 -4.28 -2.38 1.41
C ARG A 139 -5.56 -1.65 1.83
N LEU A 140 -6.48 -2.31 2.55
CA LEU A 140 -7.70 -1.67 3.08
C LEU A 140 -7.48 -1.00 4.43
N ASP A 141 -6.41 -1.37 5.13
CA ASP A 141 -6.06 -0.83 6.43
C ASP A 141 -5.06 0.32 6.34
N LEU A 142 -4.11 0.29 5.39
CA LEU A 142 -3.13 1.36 5.21
C LEU A 142 -3.74 2.75 4.95
N PRO A 143 -4.84 2.92 4.20
CA PRO A 143 -5.50 4.22 4.05
C PRO A 143 -5.92 4.83 5.38
N LYS A 144 -6.25 4.02 6.40
CA LYS A 144 -6.61 4.52 7.73
C LYS A 144 -5.45 5.25 8.41
N LEU A 145 -4.21 4.87 8.10
CA LEU A 145 -3.02 5.58 8.57
C LEU A 145 -2.90 6.96 7.94
N PHE A 146 -3.34 7.14 6.69
CA PHE A 146 -3.29 8.46 6.06
C PHE A 146 -4.15 9.48 6.82
N ASP A 147 -5.30 9.04 7.33
CA ASP A 147 -6.25 9.87 8.08
C ASP A 147 -5.86 10.05 9.57
N ASP A 148 -5.01 9.18 10.12
CA ASP A 148 -4.55 9.27 11.50
C ASP A 148 -3.33 10.21 11.61
N GLU A 149 -3.60 11.47 11.95
CA GLU A 149 -2.54 12.47 12.18
C GLU A 149 -1.66 12.16 13.40
N SER A 150 -2.13 11.36 14.35
CA SER A 150 -1.44 11.13 15.62
C SER A 150 -0.28 10.14 15.51
N THR A 151 -0.27 9.31 14.46
CA THR A 151 0.75 8.28 14.22
C THR A 151 1.84 8.72 13.24
N LYS A 152 1.70 9.91 12.63
CA LYS A 152 2.66 10.44 11.64
C LYS A 152 3.95 10.88 12.33
N ASP A 153 5.07 10.35 11.85
CA ASP A 153 6.41 10.48 12.43
C ASP A 153 7.40 11.26 11.53
N PHE A 154 6.93 11.81 10.42
CA PHE A 154 7.75 12.55 9.47
C PHE A 154 7.00 13.72 8.81
N THR A 155 7.74 14.74 8.38
CA THR A 155 7.17 15.90 7.69
C THR A 155 7.94 16.27 6.42
N LEU A 156 7.24 16.35 5.29
CA LEU A 156 7.73 16.98 4.07
C LEU A 156 7.48 18.49 4.13
N LEU A 157 8.53 19.29 4.02
CA LEU A 157 8.43 20.75 3.93
C LEU A 157 8.36 21.14 2.46
N VAL A 158 7.22 21.68 2.04
CA VAL A 158 6.92 21.95 0.63
C VAL A 158 6.59 23.44 0.49
N HIS A 159 7.50 24.21 -0.11
CA HIS A 159 7.42 25.67 -0.11
C HIS A 159 7.30 26.23 1.33
N GLN A 160 6.13 26.77 1.70
CA GLN A 160 5.83 27.29 3.05
C GLN A 160 4.87 26.37 3.83
N GLU A 161 4.53 25.22 3.26
CA GLU A 161 3.54 24.27 3.77
C GLU A 161 4.22 23.01 4.31
N LYS A 162 3.47 22.25 5.11
CA LYS A 162 3.94 21.02 5.75
C LYS A 162 2.99 19.88 5.45
N ILE A 163 3.52 18.76 4.96
CA ILE A 163 2.77 17.52 4.76
C ILE A 163 3.30 16.48 5.74
N LYS A 164 2.50 16.15 6.75
CA LYS A 164 2.83 15.07 7.70
C LYS A 164 2.57 13.71 7.07
N VAL A 165 3.47 12.76 7.31
CA VAL A 165 3.46 11.42 6.72
C VAL A 165 4.12 10.40 7.66
N HIS A 166 4.09 9.13 7.28
CA HIS A 166 4.80 8.04 7.95
C HIS A 166 6.09 7.70 7.18
N LYS A 167 7.24 7.66 7.86
CA LYS A 167 8.52 7.23 7.28
C LYS A 167 8.39 5.85 6.65
N LEU A 168 7.71 4.93 7.34
CA LEU A 168 7.54 3.55 6.88
C LEU A 168 6.88 3.47 5.50
N ILE A 169 5.87 4.31 5.25
CA ILE A 169 5.16 4.33 3.96
C ILE A 169 6.05 4.92 2.86
N LEU A 170 6.78 6.01 3.15
CA LEU A 170 7.75 6.56 2.20
C LEU A 170 8.87 5.57 1.89
N TYR A 171 9.43 4.92 2.91
CA TYR A 171 10.51 3.94 2.78
C TYR A 171 10.10 2.75 1.91
N ALA A 172 8.90 2.20 2.12
CA ALA A 172 8.41 1.06 1.35
C ALA A 172 8.14 1.40 -0.12
N ARG A 173 7.75 2.64 -0.41
CA ARG A 173 7.12 3.01 -1.69
C ARG A 173 7.97 3.91 -2.59
N SER A 174 9.14 4.35 -2.12
CA SER A 174 10.03 5.26 -2.84
C SER A 174 11.50 4.90 -2.59
N GLU A 175 12.23 4.56 -3.65
CA GLU A 175 13.65 4.23 -3.56
C GLU A 175 14.50 5.44 -3.15
N LEU A 176 14.07 6.66 -3.52
CA LEU A 176 14.70 7.90 -3.06
C LEU A 176 14.61 8.02 -1.54
N PHE A 177 13.42 7.84 -0.96
CA PHE A 177 13.25 7.92 0.48
C PHE A 177 13.89 6.74 1.21
N LYS A 178 13.86 5.53 0.63
CA LYS A 178 14.62 4.37 1.13
C LYS A 178 16.10 4.72 1.31
N GLY A 179 16.76 5.18 0.24
CA GLY A 179 18.16 5.58 0.28
C GLY A 179 18.44 6.73 1.25
N MET A 180 17.54 7.73 1.31
CA MET A 180 17.66 8.85 2.25
C MET A 180 17.61 8.37 3.71
N PHE A 181 16.65 7.53 4.07
CA PHE A 181 16.50 7.05 5.44
C PHE A 181 17.62 6.08 5.83
N GLN A 182 18.08 5.21 4.93
CA GLN A 182 19.26 4.37 5.18
C GLN A 182 20.52 5.20 5.47
N ALA A 183 20.65 6.38 4.86
CA ALA A 183 21.75 7.29 5.16
C ALA A 183 21.53 8.10 6.46
N THR A 184 20.29 8.43 6.83
CA THR A 184 20.01 9.33 7.98
C THR A 184 18.63 9.09 8.62
N MET A 185 18.50 8.03 9.42
CA MET A 185 17.22 7.61 10.03
C MET A 185 16.62 8.61 11.05
N GLU A 186 17.46 9.38 11.73
CA GLU A 186 17.07 10.30 12.82
C GLU A 186 16.36 11.58 12.33
N THR A 187 16.24 11.78 11.02
CA THR A 187 15.59 12.97 10.47
C THR A 187 14.08 12.91 10.69
N GLU A 188 13.47 13.96 11.26
CA GLU A 188 12.01 14.04 11.47
C GLU A 188 11.30 14.83 10.34
N GLN A 189 12.07 15.50 9.49
CA GLN A 189 11.57 16.30 8.39
C GLN A 189 12.58 16.43 7.26
N VAL A 190 12.10 16.71 6.04
CA VAL A 190 12.96 17.03 4.89
C VAL A 190 12.33 18.11 4.03
N GLN A 191 13.19 18.97 3.46
CA GLN A 191 12.78 19.96 2.47
C GLN A 191 12.59 19.29 1.11
N ASP A 192 11.43 19.51 0.51
CA ASP A 192 11.21 19.17 -0.88
C ASP A 192 11.77 20.24 -1.82
N TYR A 193 12.49 19.80 -2.86
CA TYR A 193 13.14 20.66 -3.85
C TYR A 193 12.64 20.41 -5.28
N THR A 194 11.55 19.66 -5.46
CA THR A 194 11.02 19.32 -6.79
C THR A 194 10.32 20.49 -7.49
N ASN A 195 10.06 21.57 -6.75
CA ASN A 195 9.22 22.69 -7.16
C ASN A 195 7.78 22.28 -7.54
N LYS A 196 7.32 21.08 -7.18
CA LYS A 196 5.93 20.68 -7.41
C LYS A 196 4.98 21.45 -6.49
N SER A 197 3.71 21.53 -6.89
CA SER A 197 2.69 22.14 -6.06
C SER A 197 2.41 21.28 -4.82
N VAL A 198 1.95 21.93 -3.75
CA VAL A 198 1.54 21.25 -2.51
C VAL A 198 0.44 20.22 -2.80
N LYS A 199 -0.49 20.54 -3.72
CA LYS A 199 -1.56 19.63 -4.14
C LYS A 199 -1.03 18.36 -4.80
N THR A 200 -0.05 18.49 -5.70
CA THR A 200 0.60 17.34 -6.33
C THR A 200 1.26 16.44 -5.28
N LEU A 201 1.99 17.02 -4.32
CA LEU A 201 2.62 16.21 -3.29
C LEU A 201 1.62 15.60 -2.30
N GLN A 202 0.49 16.26 -2.02
CA GLN A 202 -0.62 15.66 -1.26
C GLN A 202 -1.23 14.47 -2.02
N ALA A 203 -1.48 14.60 -3.32
CA ALA A 203 -1.99 13.52 -4.16
C ALA A 203 -1.00 12.35 -4.25
N LEU A 204 0.30 12.65 -4.45
CA LEU A 204 1.37 11.65 -4.43
C LEU A 204 1.41 10.92 -3.09
N VAL A 205 1.44 11.65 -1.97
CA VAL A 205 1.48 11.03 -0.64
C VAL A 205 0.26 10.14 -0.46
N LYS A 206 -0.97 10.61 -0.73
CA LYS A 206 -2.18 9.79 -0.65
C LYS A 206 -2.09 8.53 -1.53
N TYR A 207 -1.50 8.66 -2.71
CA TYR A 207 -1.23 7.53 -3.58
C TYR A 207 -0.31 6.49 -2.93
N LEU A 208 0.71 6.86 -2.15
CA LEU A 208 1.58 5.87 -1.47
C LEU A 208 0.82 5.00 -0.45
N TYR A 209 -0.25 5.51 0.17
CA TYR A 209 -1.09 4.77 1.13
C TYR A 209 -2.20 3.94 0.47
N THR A 210 -2.61 4.28 -0.75
CA THR A 210 -3.85 3.75 -1.36
C THR A 210 -3.59 3.06 -2.70
N ASP A 211 -2.51 3.45 -3.36
CA ASP A 211 -2.13 3.09 -4.72
C ASP A 211 -3.24 3.46 -5.73
N MET A 212 -3.94 4.56 -5.39
CA MET A 212 -5.04 5.20 -6.10
C MET A 212 -4.72 6.68 -6.32
N LEU A 213 -5.04 7.20 -7.51
CA LEU A 213 -5.11 8.64 -7.75
C LEU A 213 -6.57 9.08 -7.65
N ASP A 214 -6.82 10.22 -7.00
CA ASP A 214 -8.15 10.81 -6.88
C ASP A 214 -8.43 11.83 -7.99
N GLU A 215 -9.57 12.52 -7.90
CA GLU A 215 -10.02 13.56 -8.84
C GLU A 215 -9.03 14.71 -9.04
N SER A 216 -7.98 14.84 -8.21
CA SER A 216 -6.91 15.83 -8.43
C SER A 216 -6.25 15.70 -9.81
N ILE A 217 -6.23 14.50 -10.40
CA ILE A 217 -5.64 14.26 -11.73
C ILE A 217 -6.49 14.78 -12.89
N GLU A 218 -7.69 15.31 -12.61
CA GLU A 218 -8.47 16.04 -13.60
C GLU A 218 -7.81 17.38 -13.96
N ASP A 219 -7.01 17.94 -13.05
CA ASP A 219 -6.18 19.11 -13.32
C ASP A 219 -4.94 18.69 -14.15
N PRO A 220 -4.80 19.16 -15.40
CA PRO A 220 -3.68 18.81 -16.26
C PRO A 220 -2.32 19.19 -15.68
N GLN A 221 -2.25 20.26 -14.87
CA GLN A 221 -1.01 20.66 -14.23
C GLN A 221 -0.60 19.62 -13.16
N ILE A 222 -1.55 19.17 -12.33
CA ILE A 222 -1.27 18.15 -11.31
C ILE A 222 -0.87 16.83 -11.97
N LEU A 223 -1.54 16.44 -13.04
CA LEU A 223 -1.21 15.21 -13.79
C LEU A 223 0.23 15.26 -14.33
N GLU A 224 0.65 16.37 -14.91
CA GLU A 224 2.02 16.53 -15.43
C GLU A 224 3.05 16.56 -14.31
N GLU A 225 2.77 17.30 -13.22
CA GLU A 225 3.65 17.32 -12.05
C GLU A 225 3.78 15.94 -11.39
N LEU A 226 2.73 15.12 -11.38
CA LEU A 226 2.74 13.75 -10.86
C LEU A 226 3.60 12.82 -11.71
N LYS A 227 3.60 12.96 -13.04
CA LYS A 227 4.50 12.19 -13.93
C LYS A 227 5.96 12.46 -13.59
N ASP A 228 6.33 13.73 -13.48
CA ASP A 228 7.68 14.12 -13.08
C ASP A 228 8.03 13.65 -11.66
N ALA A 229 7.06 13.73 -10.73
CA ALA A 229 7.26 13.32 -9.35
C ALA A 229 7.49 11.81 -9.23
N ASN A 230 6.77 11.00 -10.02
CA ASN A 230 6.95 9.55 -10.09
C ASN A 230 8.44 9.18 -10.29
N ASP A 231 9.06 9.85 -11.28
CA ASP A 231 10.43 9.60 -11.67
C ASP A 231 11.42 10.15 -10.64
N TYR A 232 11.17 11.37 -10.14
CA TYR A 232 12.03 12.00 -9.14
C TYR A 232 12.10 11.20 -7.84
N TYR A 233 10.94 10.86 -7.28
CA TYR A 233 10.86 10.08 -6.03
C TYR A 233 11.15 8.60 -6.26
N GLN A 234 11.38 8.16 -7.51
CA GLN A 234 11.68 6.79 -7.86
C GLN A 234 10.69 5.84 -7.19
N LEU A 235 9.39 6.09 -7.44
CA LEU A 235 8.36 5.18 -6.95
C LEU A 235 8.59 3.80 -7.55
N ASN A 236 8.28 2.77 -6.78
CA ASN A 236 8.56 1.39 -7.20
C ASN A 236 8.06 1.15 -8.64
N PRO A 237 8.85 0.52 -9.54
CA PRO A 237 8.52 0.42 -10.96
C PRO A 237 7.25 -0.39 -11.25
N LYS A 238 6.77 -1.15 -10.26
CA LYS A 238 5.50 -1.87 -10.29
C LYS A 238 4.31 -1.04 -9.78
N SER A 239 4.50 0.24 -9.50
CA SER A 239 3.44 1.10 -8.95
C SER A 239 2.34 1.33 -9.99
N MET A 240 1.09 1.36 -9.53
CA MET A 240 -0.10 1.67 -10.35
C MET A 240 -0.08 3.08 -10.97
N MET A 241 0.88 3.95 -10.65
CA MET A 241 0.91 5.32 -11.13
C MET A 241 0.87 5.40 -12.66
N THR A 242 1.69 4.59 -13.34
CA THR A 242 1.71 4.53 -14.80
C THR A 242 0.36 4.07 -15.37
N TYR A 243 -0.28 3.09 -14.74
CA TYR A 243 -1.62 2.66 -15.10
C TYR A 243 -2.64 3.81 -15.00
N TRP A 244 -2.64 4.55 -13.88
CA TRP A 244 -3.59 5.64 -13.67
C TRP A 244 -3.40 6.77 -14.69
N ILE A 245 -2.16 7.11 -15.00
CA ILE A 245 -1.80 8.12 -16.00
C ILE A 245 -2.23 7.67 -17.40
N GLU A 246 -1.84 6.45 -17.83
CA GLU A 246 -2.21 5.91 -19.15
C GLU A 246 -3.74 5.79 -19.32
N LYS A 247 -4.45 5.34 -18.27
CA LYS A 247 -5.91 5.23 -18.26
C LYS A 247 -6.55 6.61 -18.47
N ARG A 248 -6.05 7.65 -17.79
CA ARG A 248 -6.54 9.02 -17.95
C ARG A 248 -6.31 9.52 -19.38
N GLU A 249 -5.13 9.30 -19.95
CA GLU A 249 -4.84 9.76 -21.32
C GLU A 249 -5.64 9.01 -22.39
N THR A 250 -6.02 7.75 -22.13
CA THR A 250 -6.68 6.88 -23.11
C THR A 250 -8.21 7.05 -23.14
N TYR A 251 -8.85 7.21 -21.98
CA TYR A 251 -10.30 7.02 -21.83
C TYR A 251 -11.08 8.27 -21.42
N ASN A 252 -10.47 9.44 -21.58
CA ASN A 252 -10.85 10.60 -20.79
C ASN A 252 -10.43 11.89 -21.52
#